data_AF-A0AAU4A8P1-F1
#
_entry.id   AF-A0AAU4A8P1-F1
#
_cell.length_a   1.000
_cell.length_b   1.000
_cell.length_c   1.000
_cell.angle_alpha   90.00
_cell.angle_beta   90.00
_cell.angle_gamma   90.00
#
_symmetry.space_group_name_H-M   'P 1'
#
loop_
_entity.id
_entity.type
_entity.pdbx_description
1 polymer ?
#
loop_
_entity_poly.entity_id
_entity_poly.type
_entity_poly.pdbx_seq_one_letter_code
_entity_poly.pdbx_strand_id
1 'polypeptide(L)'
;MSIAELQVYAVEAADVTGGVCVVRCVGGVARAGQVYAVGDERTGLRRIERYGHAVDSFDAGHVAKVHLSGPVVALLARGQVLTYVPPGGHALAEVEAWLATGPPLLEEPHPDPLRAMATARMQDEGLPEGMRLRWGRVSLAALARAGRPEEQPYVRAYLLRTFGPGGDGDPDRDPAALCREVLARFDLTPDQAAVRARAWRDLPRPDIQRLRRIKNLIPCMAPARPHLADTDPLAVAADAWTALRPALP
;
A
#
# COMPACT_ATOMS: atom_id res chain seq x y z
N MET A 1 18.24 -6.17 13.91
CA MET A 1 18.61 -6.35 12.49
C MET A 1 19.49 -5.18 12.10
N SER A 2 20.70 -5.41 11.58
CA SER A 2 21.57 -4.33 11.12
C SER A 2 21.06 -3.75 9.80
N ILE A 3 21.14 -2.43 9.65
CA ILE A 3 20.77 -1.71 8.42
C ILE A 3 21.69 -2.16 7.28
N ALA A 4 21.15 -2.31 6.07
CA ALA A 4 21.94 -2.68 4.92
C ALA A 4 22.82 -1.50 4.47
N GLU A 5 24.11 -1.72 4.30
CA GLU A 5 25.07 -0.70 3.88
C GLU A 5 25.92 -1.24 2.73
N LEU A 6 26.05 -0.45 1.67
CA LEU A 6 26.78 -0.80 0.45
C LEU A 6 27.93 0.15 0.24
N GLN A 7 29.16 -0.34 0.27
CA GLN A 7 30.33 0.44 -0.12
C GLN A 7 30.62 0.27 -1.61
N VAL A 8 30.71 1.38 -2.35
CA VAL A 8 31.03 1.40 -3.78
C VAL A 8 32.50 1.07 -4.00
N TYR A 9 32.80 0.08 -4.83
CA TYR A 9 34.16 -0.22 -5.27
C TYR A 9 34.48 0.36 -6.64
N ALA A 10 33.51 0.31 -7.56
CA ALA A 10 33.64 0.83 -8.91
C ALA A 10 32.26 1.16 -9.48
N VAL A 11 32.21 2.17 -10.36
CA VAL A 11 31.07 2.45 -11.24
C VAL A 11 31.50 1.96 -12.63
N GLU A 12 30.80 0.97 -13.16
CA GLU A 12 31.12 0.40 -14.49
C GLU A 12 30.41 1.15 -15.62
N ALA A 13 29.19 1.61 -15.36
CA ALA A 13 28.39 2.38 -16.31
C ALA A 13 27.44 3.29 -15.53
N ALA A 14 27.18 4.50 -16.03
CA ALA A 14 26.17 5.39 -15.48
C ALA A 14 25.62 6.34 -16.55
N ASP A 15 24.34 6.64 -16.48
CA ASP A 15 23.63 7.62 -17.29
C ASP A 15 22.56 8.36 -16.45
N VAL A 16 21.68 9.12 -17.10
CA VAL A 16 20.62 9.89 -16.43
C VAL A 16 19.52 9.03 -15.78
N THR A 17 19.44 7.75 -16.14
CA THR A 17 18.42 6.81 -15.65
C THR A 17 18.94 5.89 -14.54
N GLY A 18 20.25 5.68 -14.46
CA GLY A 18 20.87 4.80 -13.46
C GLY A 18 22.27 4.36 -13.86
N GLY A 19 22.69 3.20 -13.37
CA GLY A 19 23.99 2.64 -13.71
C GLY A 19 24.31 1.31 -13.03
N VAL A 20 25.50 0.79 -13.31
CA VAL A 20 26.01 -0.46 -12.78
C VAL A 20 27.20 -0.17 -11.89
N CYS A 21 27.15 -0.63 -10.65
CA CYS A 21 28.25 -0.49 -9.69
C CYS A 21 28.69 -1.86 -9.19
N VAL A 22 29.98 -2.00 -8.88
CA VAL A 22 30.48 -3.09 -8.05
C VAL A 22 30.51 -2.58 -6.61
N VAL A 23 29.81 -3.27 -5.71
CA VAL A 23 29.68 -2.85 -4.30
C VAL A 23 30.02 -4.00 -3.35
N ARG A 24 30.40 -3.66 -2.13
CA ARG A 24 30.47 -4.58 -0.99
C ARG A 24 29.36 -4.29 -0.01
N CYS A 25 28.63 -5.30 0.41
CA CYS A 25 27.75 -5.16 1.55
C CYS A 25 28.61 -5.15 2.82
N VAL A 26 28.61 -4.05 3.56
CA VAL A 26 29.41 -3.85 4.78
C VAL A 26 28.59 -4.05 6.05
N GLY A 27 27.25 -3.99 5.94
CA GLY A 27 26.32 -4.26 7.02
C GLY A 27 24.97 -4.73 6.48
N GLY A 28 24.22 -5.51 7.27
CA GLY A 28 22.86 -5.95 6.94
C GLY A 28 22.75 -6.92 5.75
N VAL A 29 21.56 -6.94 5.15
CA VAL A 29 21.24 -7.73 3.96
C VAL A 29 20.67 -6.80 2.91
N ALA A 30 21.42 -6.64 1.82
CA ALA A 30 21.00 -5.89 0.65
C ALA A 30 20.08 -6.74 -0.22
N ARG A 31 18.96 -6.16 -0.66
CA ARG A 31 17.93 -6.84 -1.48
C ARG A 31 17.61 -6.00 -2.70
N ALA A 32 17.38 -6.67 -3.83
CA ALA A 32 16.79 -6.01 -4.98
C ALA A 32 15.45 -5.39 -4.56
N GLY A 33 15.17 -4.18 -5.03
CA GLY A 33 14.09 -3.34 -4.53
C GLY A 33 14.58 -2.19 -3.65
N GLN A 34 15.54 -2.42 -2.75
CA GLN A 34 15.82 -1.48 -1.66
C GLN A 34 16.32 -0.10 -2.12
N VAL A 35 15.92 0.95 -1.40
CA VAL A 35 16.40 2.32 -1.62
C VAL A 35 17.56 2.64 -0.69
N TYR A 36 18.58 3.29 -1.22
CA TYR A 36 19.76 3.71 -0.50
C TYR A 36 19.94 5.24 -0.56
N ALA A 37 20.41 5.78 0.55
CA ALA A 37 20.83 7.16 0.70
C ALA A 37 22.22 7.38 0.10
N VAL A 38 22.39 8.47 -0.64
CA VAL A 38 23.65 8.91 -1.23
C VAL A 38 23.84 10.40 -0.91
N GLY A 39 24.32 10.71 0.29
CA GLY A 39 24.18 12.06 0.83
C GLY A 39 22.70 12.42 0.98
N ASP A 40 22.28 13.53 0.39
CA ASP A 40 20.89 13.99 0.39
C ASP A 40 20.04 13.35 -0.74
N GLU A 41 20.67 12.61 -1.65
CA GLU A 41 20.02 11.97 -2.80
C GLU A 41 19.63 10.52 -2.50
N ARG A 42 18.79 9.94 -3.37
CA ARG A 42 18.30 8.56 -3.26
C ARG A 42 18.56 7.76 -4.53
N THR A 43 18.87 6.49 -4.37
CA THR A 43 19.00 5.54 -5.47
C THR A 43 18.36 4.20 -5.12
N GLY A 44 17.69 3.58 -6.09
CA GLY A 44 17.07 2.26 -5.93
C GLY A 44 18.00 1.15 -6.40
N LEU A 45 18.09 0.05 -5.65
CA LEU A 45 18.83 -1.16 -5.98
C LEU A 45 17.99 -2.09 -6.86
N ARG A 46 18.25 -2.10 -8.16
CA ARG A 46 17.40 -2.74 -9.17
C ARG A 46 17.63 -4.21 -9.35
N ARG A 47 18.89 -4.58 -9.43
CA ARG A 47 19.31 -5.95 -9.68
C ARG A 47 20.62 -6.21 -8.98
N ILE A 48 20.77 -7.42 -8.47
CA ILE A 48 22.01 -7.88 -7.87
C ILE A 48 22.51 -9.06 -8.69
N GLU A 49 23.79 -9.04 -9.01
CA GLU A 49 24.50 -10.11 -9.70
C GLU A 49 25.70 -10.55 -8.86
N ARG A 50 25.76 -11.85 -8.57
CA ARG A 50 26.91 -12.48 -7.93
C ARG A 50 27.48 -13.55 -8.86
N TYR A 51 28.77 -13.44 -9.14
CA TYR A 51 29.48 -14.39 -10.01
C TYR A 51 28.78 -14.62 -11.37
N GLY A 52 28.17 -13.57 -11.94
CA GLY A 52 27.46 -13.64 -13.22
C GLY A 52 26.00 -14.11 -13.14
N HIS A 53 25.48 -14.43 -11.96
CA HIS A 53 24.09 -14.87 -11.77
C HIS A 53 23.26 -13.82 -11.03
N ALA A 54 22.02 -13.60 -11.49
CA ALA A 54 21.07 -12.75 -10.79
C ALA A 54 20.65 -13.40 -9.46
N VAL A 55 20.61 -12.61 -8.40
CA VAL A 55 20.17 -13.02 -7.06
C VAL A 55 19.27 -11.96 -6.45
N ASP A 56 18.39 -12.35 -5.53
CA ASP A 56 17.45 -11.41 -4.90
C ASP A 56 18.08 -10.64 -3.73
N SER A 57 19.17 -11.15 -3.15
CA SER A 57 19.82 -10.54 -1.99
C SER A 57 21.26 -11.00 -1.78
N PHE A 58 22.01 -10.22 -1.00
CA PHE A 58 23.34 -10.59 -0.49
C PHE A 58 23.60 -9.93 0.87
N ASP A 59 24.34 -10.61 1.73
CA ASP A 59 24.62 -10.22 3.11
C ASP A 59 26.02 -9.59 3.26
N ALA A 60 26.23 -9.01 4.44
CA ALA A 60 27.48 -8.35 4.81
C ALA A 60 28.70 -9.27 4.60
N GLY A 61 29.79 -8.68 4.10
CA GLY A 61 31.03 -9.37 3.75
C GLY A 61 31.13 -9.73 2.27
N HIS A 62 30.02 -9.74 1.53
CA HIS A 62 30.02 -10.12 0.12
C HIS A 62 30.07 -8.94 -0.85
N VAL A 63 30.66 -9.21 -2.01
CA VAL A 63 30.71 -8.29 -3.15
C VAL A 63 29.69 -8.76 -4.20
N ALA A 64 29.01 -7.78 -4.80
CA ALA A 64 28.09 -8.02 -5.90
C ALA A 64 28.21 -6.89 -6.92
N LYS A 65 27.87 -7.21 -8.17
CA LYS A 65 27.53 -6.21 -9.17
C LYS A 65 26.07 -5.83 -8.96
N VAL A 66 25.79 -4.55 -8.85
CA VAL A 66 24.45 -4.03 -8.59
C VAL A 66 24.06 -3.03 -9.65
N HIS A 67 22.80 -3.06 -10.04
CA HIS A 67 22.19 -2.06 -10.91
C HIS A 67 21.47 -1.07 -10.01
N LEU A 68 21.78 0.21 -10.15
CA LEU A 68 21.23 1.30 -9.35
C LEU A 68 20.42 2.24 -10.26
N SER A 69 19.36 2.87 -9.75
CA SER A 69 18.58 3.86 -10.52
C SER A 69 18.77 5.29 -10.08
N GLY A 70 18.51 6.20 -11.02
CA GLY A 70 18.57 7.64 -10.83
C GLY A 70 19.93 8.23 -11.23
N PRO A 71 19.96 9.53 -11.58
CA PRO A 71 21.15 10.19 -12.11
C PRO A 71 22.29 10.28 -11.08
N VAL A 72 21.98 10.13 -9.79
CA VAL A 72 22.99 10.14 -8.71
C VAL A 72 24.07 9.06 -8.89
N VAL A 73 23.77 7.99 -9.62
CA VAL A 73 24.74 6.91 -9.89
C VAL A 73 25.98 7.43 -10.63
N ALA A 74 25.81 8.42 -11.51
CA ALA A 74 26.92 9.07 -12.23
C ALA A 74 27.85 9.90 -11.31
N LEU A 75 27.39 10.21 -10.10
CA LEU A 75 28.12 10.99 -9.10
C LEU A 75 28.79 10.10 -8.04
N LEU A 76 28.58 8.78 -8.09
CA LEU A 76 29.14 7.86 -7.10
C LEU A 76 30.66 7.73 -7.26
N ALA A 77 31.35 7.78 -6.13
CA ALA A 77 32.79 7.56 -6.08
C ALA A 77 33.15 6.26 -5.36
N ARG A 78 34.31 5.69 -5.71
CA ARG A 78 34.88 4.56 -4.97
C ARG A 78 35.06 4.93 -3.49
N GLY A 79 34.65 4.02 -2.61
CA GLY A 79 34.72 4.16 -1.16
C GLY A 79 33.44 4.73 -0.53
N GLN A 80 32.54 5.33 -1.32
CA GLN A 80 31.29 5.90 -0.83
C GLN A 80 30.38 4.81 -0.27
N VAL A 81 29.75 5.08 0.87
CA VAL A 81 28.79 4.17 1.51
C VAL A 81 27.38 4.64 1.22
N LEU A 82 26.55 3.72 0.72
CA LEU A 82 25.13 3.89 0.51
C LEU A 82 24.41 3.21 1.68
N THR A 83 23.55 3.93 2.38
CA THR A 83 22.85 3.40 3.57
C THR A 83 21.39 3.13 3.22
N TYR A 84 20.90 1.93 3.52
CA TYR A 84 19.52 1.57 3.27
C TYR A 84 18.57 2.52 4.00
N VAL A 85 17.60 3.03 3.27
CA VAL A 85 16.52 3.85 3.79
C VAL A 85 15.35 2.91 4.05
N PRO A 86 15.04 2.59 5.32
CA PRO A 86 13.86 1.80 5.61
C PRO A 86 12.61 2.55 5.13
N PRO A 87 11.50 1.84 4.79
CA PRO A 87 10.30 2.49 4.28
C PRO A 87 9.81 3.62 5.19
N GLY A 88 9.93 3.44 6.52
CA GLY A 88 9.60 4.44 7.54
C GLY A 88 10.52 5.67 7.60
N GLY A 89 11.62 5.68 6.86
CA GLY A 89 12.58 6.77 6.71
C GLY A 89 12.39 7.61 5.45
N HIS A 90 11.42 7.26 4.57
CA HIS A 90 11.03 8.14 3.47
C HIS A 90 10.21 9.31 3.99
N ALA A 91 10.50 10.51 3.49
CA ALA A 91 9.59 11.63 3.66
C ALA A 91 8.29 11.33 2.90
N LEU A 92 7.13 11.70 3.47
CA LEU A 92 5.83 11.49 2.84
C LEU A 92 5.78 12.03 1.39
N ALA A 93 6.41 13.17 1.13
CA ALA A 93 6.50 13.75 -0.22
C ALA A 93 7.25 12.84 -1.22
N GLU A 94 8.30 12.15 -0.78
CA GLU A 94 9.05 11.19 -1.61
C GLU A 94 8.18 9.98 -1.95
N VAL A 95 7.42 9.48 -0.97
CA VAL A 95 6.49 8.36 -1.17
C VAL A 95 5.39 8.74 -2.15
N GLU A 96 4.84 9.93 -2.04
CA GLU A 96 3.83 10.44 -2.97
C GLU A 96 4.39 10.63 -4.38
N ALA A 97 5.59 11.21 -4.51
CA ALA A 97 6.27 11.38 -5.79
C ALA A 97 6.55 10.02 -6.46
N TRP A 98 7.00 9.03 -5.69
CA TRP A 98 7.18 7.66 -6.16
C TRP A 98 5.86 7.06 -6.66
N LEU A 99 4.78 7.20 -5.87
CA LEU A 99 3.44 6.75 -6.26
C LEU A 99 2.87 7.46 -7.50
N ALA A 100 3.33 8.66 -7.83
CA ALA A 100 2.88 9.41 -8.99
C ALA A 100 3.51 8.94 -10.32
N THR A 101 4.61 8.18 -10.27
CA THR A 101 5.23 7.61 -11.47
C THR A 101 4.51 6.34 -11.95
N GLY A 102 4.37 6.16 -13.27
CA GLY A 102 3.85 4.94 -13.90
C GLY A 102 4.81 4.40 -14.98
N PRO A 103 4.84 3.09 -15.30
CA PRO A 103 4.10 1.92 -14.77
C PRO A 103 4.79 1.40 -13.48
N PRO A 104 4.47 0.22 -12.88
CA PRO A 104 5.06 -0.14 -11.60
C PRO A 104 6.56 -0.29 -11.79
N LEU A 105 7.34 0.58 -11.14
CA LEU A 105 8.73 0.27 -10.87
C LEU A 105 8.70 -1.04 -10.10
N LEU A 106 9.36 -2.08 -10.61
CA LEU A 106 9.45 -3.41 -10.01
C LEU A 106 10.16 -3.40 -8.64
N GLU A 107 10.33 -2.22 -8.03
CA GLU A 107 11.20 -1.95 -6.91
C GLU A 107 10.55 -0.99 -5.93
N GLU A 108 10.95 -1.19 -4.69
CA GLU A 108 10.31 -0.75 -3.45
C GLU A 108 9.96 0.75 -3.37
N PRO A 109 9.08 1.10 -2.41
CA PRO A 109 8.54 0.27 -1.32
C PRO A 109 7.59 -0.83 -1.80
N HIS A 110 7.87 -2.09 -1.43
CA HIS A 110 6.99 -3.21 -1.71
C HIS A 110 5.58 -2.85 -1.22
N PRO A 111 4.50 -3.17 -1.97
CA PRO A 111 3.17 -2.67 -1.66
C PRO A 111 2.70 -3.00 -0.23
N ASP A 112 3.08 -4.17 0.30
CA ASP A 112 2.68 -4.59 1.65
C ASP A 112 3.38 -3.81 2.79
N PRO A 113 4.72 -3.68 2.82
CA PRO A 113 5.41 -2.77 3.75
C PRO A 113 4.91 -1.32 3.63
N LEU A 114 4.70 -0.83 2.41
CA LEU A 114 4.17 0.51 2.18
C LEU A 114 2.79 0.68 2.81
N ARG A 115 1.87 -0.25 2.55
CA ARG A 115 0.52 -0.27 3.12
C ARG A 115 0.54 -0.32 4.64
N ALA A 116 1.38 -1.16 5.23
CA ALA A 116 1.50 -1.27 6.68
C ALA A 116 1.96 0.05 7.32
N MET A 117 3.01 0.67 6.75
CA MET A 117 3.49 1.98 7.19
C MET A 117 2.41 3.06 7.03
N ALA A 118 1.82 3.15 5.84
CA ALA A 118 0.82 4.16 5.53
C ALA A 118 -0.41 4.04 6.45
N THR A 119 -0.84 2.82 6.75
CA THR A 119 -1.93 2.56 7.70
C THR A 119 -1.56 3.02 9.10
N ALA A 120 -0.36 2.70 9.59
CA ALA A 120 0.10 3.14 10.91
C ALA A 120 0.16 4.67 11.01
N ARG A 121 0.73 5.34 10.00
CA ARG A 121 0.85 6.82 9.98
C ARG A 121 -0.48 7.52 9.79
N MET A 122 -1.41 6.96 9.01
CA MET A 122 -2.78 7.47 8.89
C MET A 122 -3.51 7.44 10.25
N GLN A 123 -3.23 6.43 11.07
CA GLN A 123 -3.86 6.23 12.38
C GLN A 123 -3.16 6.92 13.55
N ASP A 124 -1.99 7.53 13.30
CA ASP A 124 -1.22 8.22 14.32
C ASP A 124 -1.86 9.57 14.68
N GLU A 125 -2.52 9.62 15.84
CA GLU A 125 -3.17 10.83 16.37
C GLU A 125 -2.19 11.94 16.73
N GLY A 126 -0.90 11.65 16.85
CA GLY A 126 0.15 12.65 17.05
C GLY A 126 0.49 13.45 15.79
N LEU A 127 0.04 13.00 14.60
CA LEU A 127 0.28 13.69 13.34
C LEU A 127 -0.86 14.67 13.01
N PRO A 128 -0.54 15.81 12.35
CA PRO A 128 -1.57 16.72 11.83
C PRO A 128 -2.54 16.00 10.88
N GLU A 129 -3.81 16.38 10.94
CA GLU A 129 -4.89 15.82 10.11
C GLU A 129 -4.52 15.76 8.62
N GLY A 130 -4.03 16.87 8.05
CA GLY A 130 -3.63 16.92 6.64
C GLY A 130 -2.53 15.92 6.27
N MET A 131 -1.64 15.58 7.22
CA MET A 131 -0.60 14.57 7.01
C MET A 131 -1.18 13.15 7.06
N ARG A 132 -2.10 12.89 7.99
CA ARG A 132 -2.79 11.60 8.10
C ARG A 132 -3.66 11.31 6.88
N LEU A 133 -4.36 12.31 6.35
CA LEU A 133 -5.11 12.23 5.10
C LEU A 133 -4.22 11.84 3.91
N ARG A 134 -3.05 12.46 3.80
CA ARG A 134 -2.06 12.10 2.78
C ARG A 134 -1.58 10.66 2.93
N TRP A 135 -1.29 10.20 4.14
CA TRP A 135 -0.98 8.79 4.40
C TRP A 135 -2.13 7.84 4.06
N GLY A 136 -3.38 8.27 4.23
CA GLY A 136 -4.56 7.55 3.74
C GLY A 136 -4.52 7.30 2.24
N ARG A 137 -4.23 8.35 1.46
CA ARG A 137 -4.08 8.26 -0.01
C ARG A 137 -2.93 7.36 -0.41
N VAL A 138 -1.80 7.41 0.30
CA VAL A 138 -0.68 6.48 0.12
C VAL A 138 -1.14 5.03 0.35
N SER A 139 -1.92 4.77 1.40
CA SER A 139 -2.43 3.43 1.71
C SER A 139 -3.35 2.89 0.60
N LEU A 140 -4.25 3.73 0.07
CA LEU A 140 -5.12 3.38 -1.06
C LEU A 140 -4.32 3.09 -2.33
N ALA A 141 -3.34 3.94 -2.65
CA ALA A 141 -2.46 3.74 -3.81
C ALA A 141 -1.59 2.48 -3.67
N ALA A 142 -1.13 2.17 -2.45
CA ALA A 142 -0.39 0.94 -2.15
C ALA A 142 -1.27 -0.31 -2.36
N LEU A 143 -2.53 -0.27 -1.89
CA LEU A 143 -3.51 -1.34 -2.10
C LEU A 143 -3.82 -1.58 -3.59
N ALA A 144 -3.99 -0.50 -4.36
CA ALA A 144 -4.18 -0.58 -5.81
C ALA A 144 -2.97 -1.24 -6.50
N ARG A 145 -1.75 -0.84 -6.13
CA ARG A 145 -0.50 -1.44 -6.64
C ARG A 145 -0.31 -2.89 -6.21
N ALA A 146 -0.77 -3.27 -5.02
CA ALA A 146 -0.73 -4.65 -4.52
C ALA A 146 -1.73 -5.58 -5.22
N GLY A 147 -2.65 -5.04 -6.04
CA GLY A 147 -3.76 -5.82 -6.60
C GLY A 147 -4.75 -6.28 -5.54
N ARG A 148 -4.93 -5.51 -4.45
CA ARG A 148 -5.82 -5.82 -3.32
C ARG A 148 -7.00 -4.85 -3.22
N PRO A 149 -7.84 -4.70 -4.27
CA PRO A 149 -8.96 -3.77 -4.25
C PRO A 149 -10.00 -4.13 -3.18
N GLU A 150 -10.06 -5.36 -2.70
CA GLU A 150 -10.98 -5.82 -1.65
C GLU A 150 -10.76 -5.14 -0.29
N GLU A 151 -9.57 -4.57 -0.05
CA GLU A 151 -9.25 -3.89 1.20
C GLU A 151 -9.51 -2.37 1.19
N GLN A 152 -9.69 -1.78 0.00
CA GLN A 152 -9.90 -0.33 -0.14
C GLN A 152 -11.09 0.20 0.66
N PRO A 153 -12.26 -0.49 0.73
CA PRO A 153 -13.40 -0.01 1.51
C PRO A 153 -13.09 0.21 3.00
N TYR A 154 -12.15 -0.54 3.59
CA TYR A 154 -11.78 -0.37 5.00
C TYR A 154 -11.01 0.93 5.22
N VAL A 155 -10.09 1.26 4.31
CA VAL A 155 -9.33 2.50 4.37
C VAL A 155 -10.24 3.70 4.10
N ARG A 156 -11.07 3.64 3.06
CA ARG A 156 -12.04 4.71 2.74
C ARG A 156 -13.05 4.94 3.87
N ALA A 157 -13.59 3.88 4.46
CA ALA A 157 -14.47 3.98 5.62
C ALA A 157 -13.77 4.60 6.85
N TYR A 158 -12.49 4.27 7.07
CA TYR A 158 -11.68 4.93 8.10
C TYR A 158 -11.56 6.44 7.82
N LEU A 159 -11.18 6.81 6.59
CA LEU A 159 -11.00 8.21 6.22
C LEU A 159 -12.28 9.03 6.38
N LEU A 160 -13.42 8.51 5.91
CA LEU A 160 -14.72 9.14 6.11
C LEU A 160 -15.09 9.28 7.59
N ARG A 161 -14.91 8.21 8.39
CA ARG A 161 -15.25 8.24 9.82
C ARG A 161 -14.41 9.27 10.58
N THR A 162 -13.14 9.40 10.23
CA THR A 162 -12.17 10.21 10.99
C THR A 162 -12.14 11.66 10.52
N PHE A 163 -12.29 11.91 9.21
CA PHE A 163 -12.08 13.24 8.62
C PHE A 163 -13.33 13.78 7.90
N GLY A 164 -14.44 13.04 7.93
CA GLY A 164 -15.65 13.39 7.21
C GLY A 164 -15.53 13.27 5.69
N PRO A 165 -16.59 13.67 4.96
CA PRO A 165 -16.59 13.72 3.50
C PRO A 165 -15.52 14.67 2.98
N GLY A 166 -14.93 14.30 1.84
CA GLY A 166 -14.06 15.20 1.11
C GLY A 166 -14.83 16.31 0.40
N GLY A 167 -14.12 17.33 -0.07
CA GLY A 167 -14.70 18.33 -0.96
C GLY A 167 -14.97 17.76 -2.35
N ASP A 168 -15.57 18.58 -3.21
CA ASP A 168 -15.87 18.20 -4.59
C ASP A 168 -14.63 17.63 -5.31
N GLY A 169 -14.76 16.42 -5.84
CA GLY A 169 -13.68 15.74 -6.57
C GLY A 169 -12.70 14.93 -5.72
N ASP A 170 -12.96 14.69 -4.43
CA ASP A 170 -12.22 13.73 -3.60
C ASP A 170 -12.92 12.35 -3.60
N PRO A 171 -12.59 11.45 -4.55
CA PRO A 171 -13.24 10.15 -4.65
C PRO A 171 -12.96 9.27 -3.42
N ASP A 172 -11.83 9.45 -2.74
CA ASP A 172 -11.43 8.59 -1.62
C ASP A 172 -12.35 8.78 -0.41
N ARG A 173 -12.92 9.99 -0.26
CA ARG A 173 -13.85 10.37 0.80
C ARG A 173 -15.23 10.80 0.28
N ASP A 174 -15.68 10.24 -0.85
CA ASP A 174 -17.06 10.35 -1.33
C ASP A 174 -17.95 9.24 -0.68
N PRO A 175 -18.93 9.60 0.18
CA PRO A 175 -19.85 8.66 0.80
C PRO A 175 -20.64 7.79 -0.18
N ALA A 176 -21.17 8.39 -1.25
CA ALA A 176 -21.98 7.69 -2.25
C ALA A 176 -21.10 6.75 -3.08
N ALA A 177 -19.88 7.16 -3.43
CA ALA A 177 -18.93 6.29 -4.10
C ALA A 177 -18.54 5.10 -3.22
N LEU A 178 -18.33 5.28 -1.92
CA LEU A 178 -18.02 4.15 -1.01
C LEU A 178 -19.18 3.15 -0.94
N CYS A 179 -20.42 3.63 -0.75
CA CYS A 179 -21.59 2.75 -0.71
C CYS A 179 -21.76 1.97 -2.01
N ARG A 180 -21.65 2.62 -3.18
CA ARG A 180 -21.69 1.94 -4.49
C ARG A 180 -20.62 0.86 -4.61
N GLU A 181 -19.39 1.18 -4.21
CA GLU A 181 -18.26 0.27 -4.27
C GLU A 181 -18.46 -0.97 -3.38
N VAL A 182 -18.97 -0.79 -2.16
CA VAL A 182 -19.26 -1.89 -1.23
C VAL A 182 -20.42 -2.74 -1.75
N LEU A 183 -21.52 -2.12 -2.16
CA LEU A 183 -22.71 -2.82 -2.66
C LEU A 183 -22.41 -3.60 -3.94
N ALA A 184 -21.55 -3.09 -4.83
CA ALA A 184 -21.12 -3.78 -6.05
C ALA A 184 -20.38 -5.10 -5.77
N ARG A 185 -19.87 -5.31 -4.55
CA ARG A 185 -19.24 -6.58 -4.12
C ARG A 185 -20.25 -7.59 -3.60
N PHE A 186 -21.50 -7.19 -3.39
CA PHE A 186 -22.55 -8.09 -2.93
C PHE A 186 -23.23 -8.71 -4.15
N ASP A 187 -23.18 -10.04 -4.18
CA ASP A 187 -23.77 -10.88 -5.23
C ASP A 187 -25.13 -11.46 -4.79
N LEU A 188 -25.68 -10.96 -3.68
CA LEU A 188 -26.99 -11.29 -3.14
C LEU A 188 -27.73 -9.97 -2.85
N THR A 189 -29.06 -10.02 -2.85
CA THR A 189 -29.87 -8.97 -2.22
C THR A 189 -29.99 -9.21 -0.72
N PRO A 190 -30.39 -8.21 0.09
CA PRO A 190 -30.67 -8.40 1.51
C PRO A 190 -31.64 -9.56 1.76
N ASP A 191 -32.73 -9.67 1.00
CA ASP A 191 -33.73 -10.74 1.15
C ASP A 191 -33.14 -12.13 0.87
N GLN A 192 -32.35 -12.26 -0.19
CA GLN A 192 -31.69 -13.52 -0.53
C GLN A 192 -30.67 -13.93 0.55
N ALA A 193 -29.89 -12.96 1.05
CA ALA A 193 -28.95 -13.19 2.14
C ALA A 193 -29.68 -13.56 3.45
N ALA A 194 -30.82 -12.94 3.75
CA ALA A 194 -31.64 -13.24 4.92
C ALA A 194 -32.20 -14.67 4.89
N VAL A 195 -32.69 -15.12 3.72
CA VAL A 195 -33.15 -16.51 3.53
C VAL A 195 -32.03 -17.50 3.84
N ARG A 196 -30.84 -17.28 3.27
CA ARG A 196 -29.68 -18.15 3.49
C ARG A 196 -29.17 -18.10 4.92
N ALA A 197 -29.18 -16.93 5.55
CA ALA A 197 -28.70 -16.73 6.90
C ALA A 197 -29.50 -17.52 7.95
N ARG A 198 -30.82 -17.73 7.76
CA ARG A 198 -31.65 -18.48 8.72
C ARG A 198 -31.17 -19.91 8.96
N ALA A 199 -30.63 -20.57 7.94
CA ALA A 199 -30.13 -21.95 7.99
C ALA A 199 -28.63 -22.02 7.67
N TRP A 200 -27.85 -20.99 8.02
CA TRP A 200 -26.45 -20.89 7.59
C TRP A 200 -25.58 -22.08 8.02
N ARG A 201 -25.92 -22.72 9.15
CA ARG A 201 -25.17 -23.88 9.68
C ARG A 201 -25.26 -25.10 8.78
N ASP A 202 -26.32 -25.19 7.98
CA ASP A 202 -26.58 -26.31 7.06
C ASP A 202 -26.06 -26.00 5.64
N LEU A 203 -25.54 -24.79 5.41
CA LEU A 203 -24.99 -24.40 4.12
C LEU A 203 -23.59 -24.99 3.88
N PRO A 204 -23.24 -25.26 2.61
CA PRO A 204 -21.86 -25.56 2.24
C PRO A 204 -20.90 -24.46 2.71
N ARG A 205 -19.68 -24.86 3.09
CA ARG A 205 -18.62 -23.94 3.56
C ARG A 205 -18.41 -22.70 2.64
N PRO A 206 -18.41 -22.82 1.30
CA PRO A 206 -18.28 -21.66 0.42
C PRO A 206 -19.39 -20.61 0.58
N ASP A 207 -20.63 -21.05 0.82
CA ASP A 207 -21.78 -20.15 1.04
C ASP A 207 -21.71 -19.47 2.41
N ILE A 208 -21.26 -20.18 3.45
CA ILE A 208 -20.99 -19.56 4.77
C ILE A 208 -19.92 -18.48 4.63
N GLN A 209 -18.83 -18.77 3.93
CA GLN A 209 -17.77 -17.79 3.69
C GLN A 209 -18.26 -16.58 2.88
N ARG A 210 -19.13 -16.81 1.89
CA ARG A 210 -19.78 -15.74 1.12
C ARG A 210 -20.58 -14.81 2.02
N LEU A 211 -21.45 -15.35 2.89
CA LEU A 211 -22.21 -14.55 3.86
C LEU A 211 -21.30 -13.80 4.85
N ARG A 212 -20.20 -14.41 5.28
CA ARG A 212 -19.19 -13.75 6.14
C ARG A 212 -18.49 -12.60 5.44
N ARG A 213 -18.11 -12.75 4.17
CA ARG A 213 -17.52 -11.65 3.38
C ARG A 213 -18.48 -10.46 3.31
N ILE A 214 -19.76 -10.70 3.02
CA ILE A 214 -20.79 -9.66 3.04
C ILE A 214 -20.86 -9.00 4.43
N LYS A 215 -21.02 -9.79 5.50
CA LYS A 215 -21.09 -9.29 6.88
C LYS A 215 -19.91 -8.39 7.27
N ASN A 216 -18.71 -8.75 6.83
CA ASN A 216 -17.47 -8.03 7.15
C ASN A 216 -17.34 -6.70 6.40
N LEU A 217 -18.04 -6.52 5.28
CA LEU A 217 -18.03 -5.28 4.50
C LEU A 217 -19.14 -4.31 4.91
N ILE A 218 -20.24 -4.79 5.48
CA ILE A 218 -21.37 -3.93 5.92
C ILE A 218 -20.91 -2.74 6.79
N PRO A 219 -20.00 -2.91 7.79
CA PRO A 219 -19.54 -1.79 8.61
C PRO A 219 -18.86 -0.65 7.83
N CYS A 220 -18.34 -0.90 6.63
CA CYS A 220 -17.73 0.14 5.80
C CYS A 220 -18.74 1.19 5.33
N MET A 221 -20.03 0.86 5.25
CA MET A 221 -21.07 1.82 4.83
C MET A 221 -21.54 2.73 5.99
N ALA A 222 -21.30 2.34 7.25
CA ALA A 222 -21.80 3.10 8.40
C ALA A 222 -21.30 4.55 8.47
N PRO A 223 -20.02 4.87 8.15
CA PRO A 223 -19.55 6.25 8.10
C PRO A 223 -20.15 7.07 6.95
N ALA A 224 -20.56 6.42 5.86
CA ALA A 224 -21.14 7.10 4.71
C ALA A 224 -22.63 7.44 4.91
N ARG A 225 -23.36 6.59 5.66
CA ARG A 225 -24.82 6.69 5.82
C ARG A 225 -25.34 8.07 6.28
N PRO A 226 -24.73 8.78 7.25
CA PRO A 226 -25.19 10.10 7.68
C PRO A 226 -25.09 11.20 6.61
N HIS A 227 -24.36 10.95 5.52
CA HIS A 227 -24.13 11.90 4.43
C HIS A 227 -24.97 11.62 3.18
N LEU A 228 -25.84 10.62 3.24
CA LEU A 228 -26.79 10.29 2.18
C LEU A 228 -28.18 10.75 2.59
N ALA A 229 -28.97 11.27 1.64
CA ALA A 229 -30.36 11.60 1.88
C ALA A 229 -31.16 10.33 2.20
N ASP A 230 -32.14 10.41 3.09
CA ASP A 230 -32.95 9.24 3.48
C ASP A 230 -33.76 8.65 2.32
N THR A 231 -34.04 9.46 1.29
CA THR A 231 -34.68 9.03 0.04
C THR A 231 -33.72 8.45 -0.99
N ASP A 232 -32.40 8.50 -0.74
CA ASP A 232 -31.38 7.94 -1.63
C ASP A 232 -31.46 6.40 -1.63
N PRO A 233 -31.56 5.75 -2.80
CA PRO A 233 -31.50 4.29 -2.90
C PRO A 233 -30.29 3.66 -2.21
N LEU A 234 -29.14 4.34 -2.17
CA LEU A 234 -27.94 3.89 -1.48
C LEU A 234 -28.12 3.90 0.05
N ALA A 235 -28.80 4.90 0.60
CA ALA A 235 -29.12 4.97 2.01
C ALA A 235 -30.04 3.81 2.41
N VAL A 236 -31.11 3.59 1.63
CA VAL A 236 -32.07 2.49 1.84
C VAL A 236 -31.36 1.13 1.78
N ALA A 237 -30.48 0.92 0.80
CA ALA A 237 -29.71 -0.31 0.68
C ALA A 237 -28.74 -0.51 1.85
N ALA A 238 -28.02 0.54 2.26
CA ALA A 238 -27.10 0.47 3.40
C ALA A 238 -27.83 0.15 4.70
N ASP A 239 -29.02 0.72 4.92
CA ASP A 239 -29.85 0.46 6.10
C ASP A 239 -30.37 -0.98 6.11
N ALA A 240 -30.87 -1.50 4.98
CA ALA A 240 -31.34 -2.87 4.86
C ALA A 240 -30.23 -3.88 5.18
N TRP A 241 -29.02 -3.67 4.64
CA TRP A 241 -27.87 -4.51 4.95
C TRP A 241 -27.42 -4.39 6.42
N THR A 242 -27.41 -3.17 6.96
CA THR A 242 -27.03 -2.92 8.36
C THR A 242 -27.97 -3.64 9.32
N ALA A 243 -29.29 -3.59 9.07
CA ALA A 243 -30.29 -4.32 9.83
C ALA A 243 -30.14 -5.85 9.73
N LEU A 244 -29.72 -6.37 8.57
CA LEU A 244 -29.50 -7.81 8.37
C LEU A 244 -28.22 -8.33 9.06
N ARG A 245 -27.21 -7.48 9.25
CA ARG A 245 -25.88 -7.86 9.74
C ARG A 245 -25.86 -8.79 10.97
N PRO A 246 -26.68 -8.57 12.02
CA PRO A 246 -26.67 -9.43 13.20
C PRO A 246 -27.09 -10.88 12.93
N ALA A 247 -27.89 -11.13 11.89
CA ALA A 247 -28.36 -12.46 11.51
C ALA A 247 -27.35 -13.24 10.64
N LEU A 248 -26.34 -12.56 10.08
CA LEU A 248 -25.30 -13.19 9.26
C LEU A 248 -24.28 -13.98 10.12
N PRO A 249 -23.65 -15.05 9.57
CA PRO A 249 -22.71 -15.94 10.27
C PRO A 249 -21.33 -15.37 10.63
#